data_AF-A0A0C3S4Y6-F1
#
_entry.id   AF-A0A0C3S4Y6-F1
#
_cell.length_a   1.000
_cell.length_b   1.000
_cell.length_c   1.000
_cell.angle_alpha   90.00
_cell.angle_beta   90.00
_cell.angle_gamma   90.00
#
_symmetry.space_group_name_H-M   'P 1'
#
loop_
_entity.id
_entity.type
_entity.pdbx_description
1 polymer ?
#
loop_
_entity_poly.entity_id
_entity_poly.type
_entity_poly.pdbx_seq_one_letter_code
_entity_poly.pdbx_strand_id
1 'polypeptide(L)'
;MHRATSSSSSAASSSSSRSRLRISREQLERSLKVLGRPSHPLPVDLPPSPPVSRSSSPAPTYKRKHDTDAAPGPSKRPRANSTSETRLQAPSSSHRSGRHAHLRSDPPSEDGELREDFSAPRDLVVPSNVPVRRPRRGPAQSIPPVYFLRLYERFYASARALKYSGTARIYANNRPNTSQYRPLPHPPPPNSPYHKYANIMARLEVMESLIHFAYALWAKDMERKSINRGSWKNILPFHIHCKKKWIQDAADDRERALLGLIFMLDGFIQGTRIRENMHILDRVTDEQLRKVEQQVAEKERMAKANTLENGAGSLATPPMLPSPASMTSSANSTPAGKRTDDSEPQPAEKAPPPPPPHQPAPHMPDPTVRIGLDWYDLRMRKSLTDSVIHSHDAMKAAQELLSLPILAKHYPRTFARVIHTTLSDKDEHEPDIEDEEGELYWPGQLLVSGVGWVCALGKAMIKEFGKEFGYRGIDGIVPKGDGDVTFENFEHHAQVPDPMCAPMGP
;
A
#
# COMPACT_ATOMS: atom_id res chain seq x y z
N MET A 1 -22.77 18.74 -34.47
CA MET A 1 -22.71 19.01 -33.02
C MET A 1 -21.37 18.52 -32.49
N HIS A 2 -20.35 19.39 -32.49
CA HIS A 2 -18.99 19.07 -32.07
C HIS A 2 -18.81 19.40 -30.60
N ARG A 3 -18.47 18.41 -29.77
CA ARG A 3 -18.11 18.59 -28.36
C ARG A 3 -16.60 18.42 -28.24
N ALA A 4 -15.90 19.55 -28.15
CA ALA A 4 -14.49 19.59 -27.79
C ALA A 4 -14.35 19.25 -26.29
N THR A 5 -13.48 18.29 -25.96
CA THR A 5 -13.06 18.01 -24.59
C THR A 5 -11.66 18.55 -24.37
N SER A 6 -11.55 19.46 -23.41
CA SER A 6 -10.34 20.14 -22.97
C SER A 6 -9.35 19.16 -22.34
N SER A 7 -8.12 19.19 -22.84
CA SER A 7 -6.94 18.57 -22.25
C SER A 7 -6.49 19.35 -21.01
N SER A 8 -6.48 18.72 -19.84
CA SER A 8 -5.89 19.27 -18.61
C SER A 8 -4.53 18.64 -18.34
N SER A 9 -3.51 19.48 -18.37
CA SER A 9 -2.09 19.18 -18.20
C SER A 9 -1.70 19.02 -16.72
N SER A 10 -0.74 18.12 -16.48
CA SER A 10 0.40 18.28 -15.56
C SER A 10 0.13 18.52 -14.06
N ALA A 11 0.11 17.44 -13.28
CA ALA A 11 0.34 17.51 -11.83
C ALA A 11 1.84 17.33 -11.54
N ALA A 12 2.49 18.40 -11.10
CA ALA A 12 3.85 18.39 -10.55
C ALA A 12 3.84 17.77 -9.14
N SER A 13 4.69 16.77 -8.94
CA SER A 13 4.86 16.06 -7.67
C SER A 13 5.69 16.90 -6.70
N SER A 14 5.03 17.54 -5.73
CA SER A 14 5.70 18.18 -4.59
C SER A 14 6.10 17.13 -3.56
N SER A 15 7.40 16.87 -3.43
CA SER A 15 8.01 16.07 -2.37
C SER A 15 8.00 16.84 -1.04
N SER A 16 6.94 16.68 -0.23
CA SER A 16 6.92 17.21 1.14
C SER A 16 7.61 16.23 2.09
N SER A 17 8.81 16.57 2.54
CA SER A 17 9.46 15.93 3.69
C SER A 17 8.65 16.27 4.95
N ARG A 18 7.87 15.31 5.45
CA ARG A 18 7.17 15.46 6.74
C ARG A 18 8.18 15.37 7.87
N SER A 19 8.65 16.55 8.30
CA SER A 19 9.12 16.79 9.66
C SER A 19 8.17 16.12 10.66
N ARG A 20 8.70 15.35 11.61
CA ARG A 20 7.93 14.79 12.73
C ARG A 20 7.34 15.98 13.51
N LEU A 21 6.10 16.33 13.21
CA LEU A 21 5.39 17.40 13.90
C LEU A 21 5.32 17.03 15.39
N ARG A 22 6.06 17.78 16.20
CA ARG A 22 5.91 17.75 17.66
C ARG A 22 4.48 18.21 17.94
N ILE A 23 3.64 17.31 18.45
CA ILE A 23 2.31 17.65 18.94
C ILE A 23 2.47 18.76 19.97
N SER A 24 1.80 19.90 19.76
CA SER A 24 1.80 20.98 20.74
C SER A 24 1.05 20.55 21.99
N ARG A 25 1.43 21.10 23.14
CA ARG A 25 0.74 20.84 24.42
C ARG A 25 -0.77 21.07 24.31
N GLU A 26 -1.19 22.10 23.59
CA GLU A 26 -2.60 22.42 23.36
C GLU A 26 -3.33 21.38 22.51
N GLN A 27 -2.68 20.82 21.48
CA GLN A 27 -3.23 19.71 20.71
C GLN A 27 -3.36 18.45 21.55
N LEU A 28 -2.37 18.18 22.41
CA LEU A 28 -2.44 17.08 23.36
C LEU A 28 -3.59 17.27 24.35
N GLU A 29 -3.73 18.46 24.94
CA GLU A 29 -4.81 18.79 25.87
C GLU A 29 -6.19 18.73 25.21
N ARG A 30 -6.34 19.14 23.93
CA ARG A 30 -7.58 18.92 23.17
C ARG A 30 -7.86 17.44 22.93
N SER A 31 -6.83 16.68 22.56
CA SER A 31 -6.96 15.23 22.33
C SER A 31 -7.33 14.49 23.62
N LEU A 32 -6.76 14.90 24.76
CA LEU A 32 -7.09 14.38 26.09
C LEU A 32 -8.50 14.79 26.55
N LYS A 33 -8.98 15.99 26.20
CA LYS A 33 -10.36 16.41 26.47
C LYS A 33 -11.38 15.54 25.71
N VAL A 34 -11.05 15.10 24.48
CA VAL A 34 -11.91 14.21 23.67
C VAL A 34 -12.04 12.82 24.29
N LEU A 35 -11.01 12.33 24.99
CA LEU A 35 -11.03 11.02 25.67
C LEU A 35 -11.87 11.00 26.95
N GLY A 36 -12.37 12.15 27.40
CA GLY A 36 -13.16 12.28 28.62
C GLY A 36 -12.34 12.14 29.90
N ARG A 37 -12.89 12.57 31.04
CA ARG A 37 -12.30 12.24 32.35
C ARG A 37 -12.53 10.74 32.59
N PRO A 38 -11.47 9.94 32.89
CA PRO A 38 -11.64 8.54 33.20
C PRO A 38 -12.67 8.41 34.33
N SER A 39 -13.69 7.58 34.11
CA SER A 39 -14.91 7.56 34.91
C SER A 39 -14.70 7.09 36.35
N HIS A 40 -13.51 6.60 36.70
CA HIS A 40 -13.14 6.20 38.05
C HIS A 40 -11.79 6.85 38.42
N PRO A 41 -11.69 7.61 39.52
CA PRO A 41 -10.39 7.93 40.09
C PRO A 41 -9.68 6.60 40.38
N LEU A 42 -8.41 6.51 39.97
CA LEU A 42 -7.59 5.34 40.31
C LEU A 42 -7.69 5.10 41.83
N PRO A 43 -7.86 3.85 42.28
CA PRO A 43 -7.93 3.55 43.71
C PRO A 43 -6.73 4.14 44.43
N VAL A 44 -6.98 4.75 45.60
CA VAL A 44 -5.98 5.47 46.40
C VAL A 44 -4.82 4.56 46.84
N ASP A 45 -5.06 3.25 46.91
CA ASP A 45 -4.08 2.24 47.27
C ASP A 45 -3.32 1.68 46.05
N LEU A 46 -2.75 2.57 45.24
CA LEU A 46 -1.70 2.16 44.32
C LEU A 46 -0.41 1.96 45.14
N PRO A 47 0.27 0.80 45.02
CA PRO A 47 1.55 0.60 45.69
C PRO A 47 2.52 1.70 45.27
N PRO A 48 3.39 2.18 46.18
CA PRO A 48 4.33 3.26 45.89
C PRO A 48 5.12 2.91 44.63
N SER A 49 5.05 3.81 43.64
CA SER A 49 5.77 3.66 42.37
C SER A 49 7.23 3.28 42.65
N PRO A 50 7.77 2.25 41.96
CA PRO A 50 9.16 1.85 42.18
C PRO A 50 10.08 3.06 41.96
N PRO A 51 11.17 3.18 42.74
CA PRO A 51 12.08 4.31 42.63
C PRO A 51 12.56 4.43 41.19
N VAL A 52 12.54 5.67 40.68
CA VAL A 52 13.00 6.05 39.35
C VAL A 52 14.34 5.37 39.08
N SER A 53 14.32 4.35 38.23
CA SER A 53 15.52 3.62 37.85
C SER A 53 16.44 4.60 37.13
N ARG A 54 17.55 4.93 37.79
CA ARG A 54 18.60 5.81 37.26
C ARG A 54 19.03 5.30 35.89
N SER A 55 19.13 6.23 34.94
CA SER A 55 19.49 6.05 33.53
C SER A 55 20.95 5.65 33.28
N SER A 56 21.58 4.91 34.20
CA SER A 56 22.95 4.40 34.04
C SER A 56 22.91 2.90 33.78
N SER A 57 22.41 2.52 32.60
CA SER A 57 22.75 1.21 32.00
C SER A 57 24.08 1.37 31.25
N PRO A 58 25.13 0.63 31.62
CA PRO A 58 26.39 0.65 30.90
C PRO A 58 26.23 -0.07 29.55
N ALA A 59 26.67 0.60 28.48
CA ALA A 59 26.71 0.02 27.14
C ALA A 59 27.66 -1.19 27.12
N PRO A 60 27.32 -2.29 26.43
CA PRO A 60 28.21 -3.43 26.26
C PRO A 60 29.35 -3.07 25.29
N THR A 61 30.52 -2.78 25.83
CA THR A 61 31.79 -2.67 25.13
C THR A 61 32.29 -4.06 24.71
N TYR A 62 31.88 -4.51 23.52
CA TYR A 62 32.52 -5.67 22.87
C TYR A 62 33.82 -5.24 22.16
N LYS A 63 34.91 -5.13 22.93
CA LYS A 63 36.28 -5.31 22.41
C LYS A 63 36.79 -6.67 22.87
N ARG A 64 36.62 -7.71 22.04
CA ARG A 64 37.46 -8.92 22.18
C ARG A 64 38.76 -8.68 21.44
N LYS A 65 39.82 -8.39 22.20
CA LYS A 65 41.19 -8.78 21.84
C LYS A 65 41.23 -10.31 21.90
N HIS A 66 41.72 -10.94 20.84
CA HIS A 66 42.27 -12.28 20.95
C HIS A 66 43.75 -12.15 20.57
N ASP A 67 44.62 -12.45 21.54
CA ASP A 67 46.05 -12.57 21.34
C ASP A 67 46.34 -13.88 20.57
N THR A 68 47.14 -13.72 19.52
CA THR A 68 48.46 -14.32 19.31
C THR A 68 48.66 -15.80 19.68
N ASP A 69 48.80 -16.67 18.67
CA ASP A 69 49.97 -17.56 18.54
C ASP A 69 50.07 -18.19 17.14
N ALA A 70 51.08 -17.79 16.36
CA ALA A 70 51.67 -18.61 15.28
C ALA A 70 52.95 -17.92 14.73
N ALA A 71 54.04 -18.68 14.77
CA ALA A 71 55.43 -18.35 14.48
C ALA A 71 55.74 -17.97 13.00
N PRO A 72 56.96 -17.46 12.70
CA PRO A 72 57.24 -16.58 11.57
C PRO A 72 57.83 -17.30 10.34
N GLY A 73 57.48 -16.81 9.16
CA GLY A 73 58.14 -17.12 7.88
C GLY A 73 58.43 -15.83 7.09
N PRO A 74 59.67 -15.58 6.62
CA PRO A 74 60.11 -14.27 6.16
C PRO A 74 59.91 -14.09 4.65
N SER A 75 59.28 -13.00 4.24
CA SER A 75 59.47 -12.46 2.89
C SER A 75 59.35 -10.94 2.94
N LYS A 76 60.53 -10.34 2.92
CA LYS A 76 60.81 -8.90 2.90
C LYS A 76 60.35 -8.28 1.59
N ARG A 77 60.16 -6.95 1.63
CA ARG A 77 60.39 -5.90 0.60
C ARG A 77 59.16 -5.16 0.03
N PRO A 78 59.32 -3.87 -0.33
CA PRO A 78 58.77 -2.81 0.52
C PRO A 78 57.82 -1.85 -0.21
N ARG A 79 57.15 -1.08 0.63
CA ARG A 79 56.40 0.14 0.33
C ARG A 79 57.34 1.24 -0.19
N ALA A 80 56.99 1.87 -1.31
CA ALA A 80 57.50 3.18 -1.70
C ALA A 80 56.35 4.04 -2.23
N ASN A 81 56.41 5.31 -1.82
CA ASN A 81 55.44 6.36 -2.07
C ASN A 81 55.52 6.92 -3.50
N SER A 82 54.49 7.72 -3.81
CA SER A 82 54.61 9.05 -4.41
C SER A 82 54.66 9.20 -5.94
N THR A 83 53.79 10.10 -6.40
CA THR A 83 53.95 11.07 -7.50
C THR A 83 54.17 10.52 -8.92
N SER A 84 53.24 10.82 -9.82
CA SER A 84 53.35 12.01 -10.67
C SER A 84 52.20 12.10 -11.68
N GLU A 85 51.78 13.34 -11.90
CA GLU A 85 51.05 13.82 -13.06
C GLU A 85 51.76 13.40 -14.36
N THR A 86 51.00 12.97 -15.38
CA THR A 86 51.33 13.34 -16.77
C THR A 86 50.06 13.40 -17.59
N ARG A 87 49.76 14.63 -18.00
CA ARG A 87 48.76 15.09 -18.95
C ARG A 87 49.32 14.93 -20.36
N LEU A 88 48.68 14.13 -21.22
CA LEU A 88 48.74 14.27 -22.70
C LEU A 88 47.38 13.81 -23.26
N GLN A 89 46.55 14.76 -23.68
CA GLN A 89 46.24 15.08 -25.09
C GLN A 89 45.23 14.12 -25.75
N ALA A 90 44.02 14.62 -25.98
CA ALA A 90 43.13 14.16 -27.05
C ALA A 90 42.44 15.41 -27.66
N PRO A 91 42.30 15.48 -29.00
CA PRO A 91 42.04 16.73 -29.70
C PRO A 91 40.56 17.11 -29.74
N SER A 92 40.36 18.42 -29.69
CA SER A 92 39.15 19.14 -30.05
C SER A 92 38.77 18.94 -31.52
N SER A 93 37.50 18.64 -31.77
CA SER A 93 36.86 18.83 -33.08
C SER A 93 35.69 19.80 -32.91
N SER A 94 35.86 20.97 -33.53
CA SER A 94 34.93 22.09 -33.59
C SER A 94 34.62 22.39 -35.06
N HIS A 95 33.42 22.03 -35.50
CA HIS A 95 32.79 22.59 -36.71
C HIS A 95 31.35 22.96 -36.31
N ARG A 96 31.06 24.22 -36.00
CA ARG A 96 30.85 25.40 -36.86
C ARG A 96 29.51 25.34 -37.63
N SER A 97 28.72 26.37 -37.31
CA SER A 97 27.43 26.83 -37.83
C SER A 97 27.09 26.58 -39.29
N GLY A 98 25.78 26.39 -39.53
CA GLY A 98 25.13 26.62 -40.82
C GLY A 98 23.63 26.88 -40.65
N ARG A 99 23.26 28.13 -40.36
CA ARG A 99 21.89 28.66 -40.53
C ARG A 99 21.63 28.81 -42.02
N HIS A 100 20.52 28.28 -42.55
CA HIS A 100 19.79 28.92 -43.65
C HIS A 100 18.30 28.61 -43.53
N ALA A 101 17.53 29.67 -43.34
CA ALA A 101 16.10 29.71 -43.57
C ALA A 101 15.86 30.06 -45.04
N HIS A 102 14.99 29.32 -45.73
CA HIS A 102 14.27 29.83 -46.89
C HIS A 102 12.89 29.17 -46.97
N LEU A 103 11.88 30.04 -46.86
CA LEU A 103 10.50 29.84 -47.29
C LEU A 103 10.48 29.59 -48.80
N ARG A 104 9.73 28.60 -49.29
CA ARG A 104 8.90 28.71 -50.50
C ARG A 104 7.92 27.56 -50.65
N SER A 105 6.76 27.94 -51.13
CA SER A 105 5.49 27.24 -51.34
C SER A 105 5.34 26.69 -52.77
N ASP A 106 4.80 25.46 -52.87
CA ASP A 106 4.04 24.79 -53.96
C ASP A 106 4.63 24.71 -55.40
N PRO A 107 4.20 23.75 -56.30
CA PRO A 107 2.94 22.98 -56.35
C PRO A 107 3.11 21.46 -56.67
N PRO A 108 2.03 20.66 -56.90
CA PRO A 108 2.08 19.20 -56.99
C PRO A 108 2.41 18.74 -58.42
N SER A 109 3.29 17.74 -58.54
CA SER A 109 3.50 17.03 -59.80
C SER A 109 2.93 15.63 -59.70
N GLU A 110 1.86 15.45 -60.47
CA GLU A 110 1.23 14.21 -60.87
C GLU A 110 2.12 13.52 -61.93
N ASP A 111 2.06 12.20 -61.96
CA ASP A 111 2.57 11.27 -62.97
C ASP A 111 4.08 11.07 -63.17
N GLY A 112 4.51 9.84 -62.87
CA GLY A 112 5.88 9.37 -63.07
C GLY A 112 6.06 7.94 -62.59
N GLU A 113 5.37 7.00 -63.24
CA GLU A 113 5.67 5.57 -63.13
C GLU A 113 7.10 5.28 -63.60
N LEU A 114 8.06 5.22 -62.67
CA LEU A 114 9.34 4.56 -62.88
C LEU A 114 9.56 3.50 -61.80
N ARG A 115 9.25 2.28 -62.22
CA ARG A 115 9.58 1.02 -61.58
C ARG A 115 11.10 0.88 -61.55
N GLU A 116 11.70 1.25 -60.43
CA GLU A 116 13.08 0.87 -60.10
C GLU A 116 13.03 -0.22 -59.03
N ASP A 117 13.37 -1.44 -59.45
CA ASP A 117 13.61 -2.59 -58.58
C ASP A 117 14.82 -2.29 -57.66
N PHE A 118 14.57 -1.55 -56.59
CA PHE A 118 15.50 -1.47 -55.47
C PHE A 118 15.53 -2.85 -54.82
N SER A 119 16.66 -3.54 -55.00
CA SER A 119 17.10 -4.68 -54.20
C SER A 119 16.65 -4.47 -52.75
N ALA A 120 15.60 -5.19 -52.33
CA ALA A 120 14.98 -4.98 -51.04
C ALA A 120 16.06 -5.00 -49.95
N PRO A 121 16.32 -3.88 -49.25
CA PRO A 121 17.23 -3.90 -48.12
C PRO A 121 16.65 -4.92 -47.15
N ARG A 122 17.41 -5.98 -46.85
CA ARG A 122 16.99 -7.04 -45.93
C ARG A 122 16.38 -6.38 -44.71
N ASP A 123 15.05 -6.54 -44.57
CA ASP A 123 14.27 -5.94 -43.51
C ASP A 123 14.89 -6.31 -42.18
N LEU A 124 15.67 -5.39 -41.62
CA LEU A 124 15.98 -5.39 -40.21
C LEU A 124 14.65 -5.09 -39.54
N VAL A 125 13.88 -6.15 -39.28
CA VAL A 125 12.66 -6.10 -38.48
C VAL A 125 13.08 -5.57 -37.12
N VAL A 126 13.05 -4.25 -36.97
CA VAL A 126 13.24 -3.59 -35.68
C VAL A 126 12.09 -4.11 -34.83
N PRO A 127 12.34 -4.87 -33.75
CA PRO A 127 11.28 -5.37 -32.92
C PRO A 127 10.45 -4.17 -32.46
N SER A 128 9.20 -4.10 -32.90
CA SER A 128 8.29 -3.05 -32.51
C SER A 128 8.12 -3.17 -31.00
N ASN A 129 8.61 -2.18 -30.26
CA ASN A 129 8.42 -2.10 -28.81
C ASN A 129 6.98 -1.70 -28.44
N VAL A 130 6.08 -1.59 -29.41
CA VAL A 130 4.68 -1.26 -29.18
C VAL A 130 3.93 -2.53 -28.76
N PRO A 131 3.29 -2.56 -27.58
CA PRO A 131 2.51 -3.71 -27.14
C PRO A 131 1.34 -3.98 -28.07
N VAL A 132 0.99 -5.27 -28.22
CA VAL A 132 -0.16 -5.70 -29.01
C VAL A 132 -1.44 -5.32 -28.26
N ARG A 133 -2.27 -4.48 -28.89
CA ARG A 133 -3.58 -4.13 -28.34
C ARG A 133 -4.59 -5.23 -28.64
N ARG A 134 -4.90 -6.05 -27.63
CA ARG A 134 -5.96 -7.06 -27.72
C ARG A 134 -7.34 -6.41 -27.57
N PRO A 135 -8.39 -6.93 -28.23
CA PRO A 135 -9.76 -6.54 -27.93
C PRO A 135 -10.07 -6.73 -26.44
N ARG A 136 -10.67 -5.72 -25.81
CA ARG A 136 -11.12 -5.78 -24.40
C ARG A 136 -12.20 -6.87 -24.25
N ARG A 137 -12.21 -7.58 -23.12
CA ARG A 137 -13.21 -8.63 -22.82
C ARG A 137 -14.60 -8.07 -22.51
N GLY A 138 -14.73 -6.76 -22.40
CA GLY A 138 -15.97 -6.06 -22.06
C GLY A 138 -16.10 -5.82 -20.55
N PRO A 139 -17.27 -5.42 -20.05
CA PRO A 139 -17.49 -5.23 -18.61
C PRO A 139 -17.26 -6.51 -17.81
N ALA A 140 -16.73 -6.42 -16.59
CA ALA A 140 -16.52 -7.59 -15.73
C ALA A 140 -17.78 -8.46 -15.55
N GLN A 141 -18.98 -7.83 -15.60
CA GLN A 141 -20.26 -8.53 -15.48
C GLN A 141 -20.60 -9.43 -16.68
N SER A 142 -20.00 -9.20 -17.86
CA SER A 142 -20.24 -10.04 -19.04
C SER A 142 -19.34 -11.27 -19.09
N ILE A 143 -18.31 -11.34 -18.24
CA ILE A 143 -17.40 -12.50 -18.21
C ILE A 143 -18.03 -13.62 -17.37
N PRO A 144 -18.23 -14.83 -17.93
CA PRO A 144 -18.82 -15.93 -17.18
C PRO A 144 -17.97 -16.33 -15.96
N PRO A 145 -18.56 -16.58 -14.77
CA PRO A 145 -17.82 -17.00 -13.58
C PRO A 145 -16.93 -18.24 -13.80
N VAL A 146 -17.36 -19.17 -14.66
CA VAL A 146 -16.61 -20.38 -15.05
C VAL A 146 -15.24 -20.05 -15.64
N TYR A 147 -15.09 -18.90 -16.30
CA TYR A 147 -13.80 -18.43 -16.82
C TYR A 147 -12.78 -18.27 -15.68
N PHE A 148 -13.17 -17.55 -14.63
CA PHE A 148 -12.30 -17.29 -13.47
C PHE A 148 -12.01 -18.56 -12.67
N LEU A 149 -12.98 -19.49 -12.57
CA LEU A 149 -12.75 -20.78 -11.94
C LEU A 149 -11.66 -21.59 -12.67
N ARG A 150 -11.70 -21.63 -14.01
CA ARG A 150 -10.66 -22.30 -14.81
C ARG A 150 -9.29 -21.65 -14.63
N LEU A 151 -9.22 -20.32 -14.54
CA LEU A 151 -7.97 -19.61 -14.21
C LEU A 151 -7.47 -20.03 -12.83
N TYR A 152 -8.34 -20.05 -11.81
CA TYR A 152 -7.98 -20.49 -10.47
C TYR A 152 -7.38 -21.90 -10.48
N GLU A 153 -8.08 -22.87 -11.06
CA GLU A 153 -7.63 -24.27 -11.10
C GLU A 153 -6.27 -24.41 -11.79
N ARG A 154 -6.12 -23.80 -12.98
CA ARG A 154 -4.89 -23.84 -13.77
C ARG A 154 -3.72 -23.25 -13.00
N PHE A 155 -3.83 -21.99 -12.56
CA PHE A 155 -2.70 -21.30 -11.95
C PHE A 155 -2.41 -21.79 -10.54
N TYR A 156 -3.41 -22.27 -9.79
CA TYR A 156 -3.17 -22.90 -8.50
C TYR A 156 -2.40 -24.23 -8.67
N ALA A 157 -2.71 -25.03 -9.69
CA ALA A 157 -1.94 -26.23 -10.01
C ALA A 157 -0.50 -25.89 -10.42
N SER A 158 -0.32 -24.91 -11.32
CA SER A 158 1.02 -24.44 -11.74
C SER A 158 1.82 -23.89 -10.57
N ALA A 159 1.19 -23.15 -9.66
CA ALA A 159 1.85 -22.60 -8.47
C ALA A 159 2.39 -23.72 -7.56
N ARG A 160 1.60 -24.77 -7.30
CA ARG A 160 2.05 -25.92 -6.50
C ARG A 160 3.24 -26.63 -7.14
N ALA A 161 3.19 -26.83 -8.46
CA ALA A 161 4.26 -27.47 -9.22
C ALA A 161 5.57 -26.66 -9.17
N LEU A 162 5.48 -25.35 -9.39
CA LEU A 162 6.62 -24.43 -9.32
C LEU A 162 7.17 -24.30 -7.89
N LYS A 163 6.31 -24.24 -6.86
CA LYS A 163 6.72 -24.23 -5.44
C LYS A 163 7.57 -25.44 -5.14
N TYR A 164 7.07 -26.64 -5.49
CA TYR A 164 7.79 -27.89 -5.28
C TYR A 164 9.13 -27.90 -6.02
N SER A 165 9.12 -27.60 -7.32
CA SER A 165 10.33 -27.58 -8.15
C SER A 165 11.39 -26.62 -7.60
N GLY A 166 11.01 -25.38 -7.31
CA GLY A 166 11.94 -24.37 -6.81
C GLY A 166 12.53 -24.76 -5.45
N THR A 167 11.71 -25.29 -4.54
CA THR A 167 12.17 -25.81 -3.26
C THR A 167 13.10 -27.02 -3.42
N ALA A 168 12.77 -27.98 -4.28
CA ALA A 168 13.63 -29.14 -4.55
C ALA A 168 15.00 -28.72 -5.10
N ARG A 169 15.03 -27.74 -6.01
CA ARG A 169 16.29 -27.18 -6.53
C ARG A 169 17.10 -26.45 -5.47
N ILE A 170 16.46 -25.69 -4.56
CA ILE A 170 17.15 -25.06 -3.42
C ILE A 170 17.86 -26.12 -2.58
N TYR A 171 17.18 -27.22 -2.25
CA TYR A 171 17.80 -28.29 -1.46
C TYR A 171 18.91 -29.02 -2.20
N ALA A 172 18.78 -29.23 -3.50
CA ALA A 172 19.80 -29.85 -4.33
C ALA A 172 21.05 -28.98 -4.50
N ASN A 173 20.95 -27.67 -4.31
CA ASN A 173 22.10 -26.75 -4.40
C ASN A 173 22.85 -26.60 -3.07
N ASN A 174 22.34 -27.16 -1.97
CA ASN A 174 23.08 -27.19 -0.72
C ASN A 174 24.33 -28.06 -0.82
N ARG A 175 25.30 -27.84 0.06
CA ARG A 175 26.51 -28.68 0.08
C ARG A 175 26.14 -30.11 0.48
N PRO A 176 26.69 -31.15 -0.17
CA PRO A 176 26.35 -32.56 0.11
C PRO A 176 26.51 -33.01 1.57
N ASN A 177 27.35 -32.31 2.34
CA ASN A 177 27.60 -32.59 3.76
C ASN A 177 26.58 -31.94 4.71
N THR A 178 25.60 -31.19 4.21
CA THR A 178 24.58 -30.54 5.04
C THR A 178 23.34 -31.42 5.17
N SER A 179 22.70 -31.39 6.34
CA SER A 179 21.44 -32.12 6.57
C SER A 179 20.29 -31.67 5.67
N GLN A 180 20.43 -30.51 5.02
CA GLN A 180 19.45 -29.93 4.09
C GLN A 180 19.70 -30.33 2.63
N TYR A 181 20.78 -31.04 2.32
CA TYR A 181 21.03 -31.50 0.95
C TYR A 181 20.06 -32.62 0.57
N ARG A 182 19.37 -32.42 -0.56
CA ARG A 182 18.50 -33.44 -1.17
C ARG A 182 18.78 -33.45 -2.67
N PRO A 183 19.42 -34.49 -3.23
CA PRO A 183 19.72 -34.53 -4.65
C PRO A 183 18.42 -34.62 -5.47
N LEU A 184 18.42 -34.01 -6.66
CA LEU A 184 17.31 -34.18 -7.60
C LEU A 184 17.29 -35.61 -8.14
N PRO A 185 16.11 -36.25 -8.30
CA PRO A 185 16.02 -37.59 -8.91
C PRO A 185 16.60 -37.64 -10.32
N HIS A 186 16.38 -36.59 -11.10
CA HIS A 186 16.88 -36.42 -12.47
C HIS A 186 17.56 -35.05 -12.58
N PRO A 187 18.85 -34.94 -12.19
CA PRO A 187 19.54 -33.66 -12.24
C PRO A 187 19.67 -33.16 -13.68
N PRO A 188 19.55 -31.83 -13.92
CA PRO A 188 19.72 -31.28 -15.25
C PRO A 188 21.15 -31.53 -15.77
N PRO A 189 21.35 -31.74 -17.09
CA PRO A 189 22.68 -32.00 -17.66
C PRO A 189 23.68 -30.89 -17.29
N PRO A 190 24.98 -31.19 -17.05
CA PRO A 190 25.97 -30.21 -16.60
C PRO A 190 26.09 -28.95 -17.48
N ASN A 191 25.93 -29.12 -18.79
CA ASN A 191 26.02 -28.02 -19.77
C ASN A 191 24.70 -27.25 -19.94
N SER A 192 23.61 -27.70 -19.31
CA SER A 192 22.32 -27.04 -19.41
C SER A 192 22.30 -25.75 -18.57
N PRO A 193 21.52 -24.72 -18.99
CA PRO A 193 21.40 -23.51 -18.20
C PRO A 193 20.83 -23.76 -16.79
N TYR A 194 19.96 -24.76 -16.64
CA TYR A 194 19.40 -25.16 -15.34
C TYR A 194 20.43 -25.75 -14.36
N HIS A 195 21.55 -26.30 -14.86
CA HIS A 195 22.66 -26.72 -14.01
C HIS A 195 23.57 -25.53 -13.68
N LYS A 196 24.00 -24.78 -14.71
CA LYS A 196 24.91 -23.63 -14.56
C LYS A 196 24.34 -22.52 -13.66
N TYR A 197 23.03 -22.29 -13.75
CA TYR A 197 22.31 -21.20 -13.08
C TYR A 197 21.31 -21.75 -12.05
N ALA A 198 21.60 -22.89 -11.44
CA ALA A 198 20.64 -23.61 -10.59
C ALA A 198 20.03 -22.75 -9.46
N ASN A 199 20.81 -21.90 -8.81
CA ASN A 199 20.34 -21.03 -7.72
C ASN A 199 19.34 -19.97 -8.21
N ILE A 200 19.61 -19.32 -9.34
CA ILE A 200 18.67 -18.32 -9.87
C ILE A 200 17.40 -18.98 -10.42
N MET A 201 17.52 -20.15 -11.07
CA MET A 201 16.35 -20.92 -11.52
C MET A 201 15.42 -21.26 -10.36
N ALA A 202 15.98 -21.77 -9.27
CA ALA A 202 15.20 -22.14 -8.10
C ALA A 202 14.46 -20.93 -7.50
N ARG A 203 15.12 -19.76 -7.43
CA ARG A 203 14.50 -18.51 -6.94
C ARG A 203 13.40 -18.00 -7.87
N LEU A 204 13.60 -18.06 -9.20
CA LEU A 204 12.60 -17.68 -10.20
C LEU A 204 11.37 -18.59 -10.13
N GLU A 205 11.54 -19.91 -9.98
CA GLU A 205 10.42 -20.85 -9.81
C GLU A 205 9.62 -20.55 -8.54
N VAL A 206 10.28 -20.30 -7.41
CA VAL A 206 9.61 -19.93 -6.14
C VAL A 206 8.86 -18.60 -6.28
N MET A 207 9.44 -17.62 -6.95
CA MET A 207 8.81 -16.31 -7.18
C MET A 207 7.62 -16.41 -8.14
N GLU A 208 7.75 -17.15 -9.24
CA GLU A 208 6.65 -17.38 -10.19
C GLU A 208 5.52 -18.16 -9.52
N SER A 209 5.84 -19.13 -8.67
CA SER A 209 4.86 -19.80 -7.82
C SER A 209 4.06 -18.82 -6.96
N LEU A 210 4.72 -17.86 -6.31
CA LEU A 210 4.05 -16.84 -5.49
C LEU A 210 3.09 -16.00 -6.34
N ILE A 211 3.51 -15.59 -7.54
CA ILE A 211 2.68 -14.86 -8.50
C ILE A 211 1.48 -15.71 -8.94
N HIS A 212 1.68 -16.98 -9.28
CA HIS A 212 0.60 -17.87 -9.70
C HIS A 212 -0.40 -18.15 -8.58
N PHE A 213 0.04 -18.33 -7.33
CA PHE A 213 -0.88 -18.44 -6.20
C PHE A 213 -1.69 -17.16 -6.01
N ALA A 214 -1.05 -15.99 -6.02
CA ALA A 214 -1.76 -14.72 -5.86
C ALA A 214 -2.75 -14.47 -7.00
N TYR A 215 -2.37 -14.78 -8.25
CA TYR A 215 -3.24 -14.66 -9.41
C TYR A 215 -4.42 -15.64 -9.36
N ALA A 216 -4.19 -16.88 -8.93
CA ALA A 216 -5.25 -17.84 -8.72
C ALA A 216 -6.25 -17.35 -7.64
N LEU A 217 -5.76 -16.86 -6.51
CA LEU A 217 -6.62 -16.31 -5.45
C LEU A 217 -7.40 -15.07 -5.93
N TRP A 218 -6.76 -14.19 -6.70
CA TRP A 218 -7.44 -13.07 -7.35
C TRP A 218 -8.55 -13.56 -8.28
N ALA A 219 -8.30 -14.55 -9.13
CA ALA A 219 -9.32 -15.11 -10.01
C ALA A 219 -10.50 -15.70 -9.21
N LYS A 220 -10.21 -16.38 -8.10
CA LYS A 220 -11.24 -16.90 -7.18
C LYS A 220 -12.07 -15.79 -6.53
N ASP A 221 -11.46 -14.66 -6.19
CA ASP A 221 -12.19 -13.50 -5.66
C ASP A 221 -13.04 -12.83 -6.75
N MET A 222 -12.56 -12.77 -8.00
CA MET A 222 -13.33 -12.28 -9.15
C MET A 222 -14.55 -13.15 -9.45
N GLU A 223 -14.41 -14.47 -9.34
CA GLU A 223 -15.51 -15.44 -9.48
C GLU A 223 -16.61 -15.18 -8.44
N ARG A 224 -16.22 -14.98 -7.18
CA ARG A 224 -17.15 -14.80 -6.04
C ARG A 224 -17.63 -13.37 -5.83
N LYS A 225 -17.02 -12.40 -6.53
CA LYS A 225 -17.19 -10.96 -6.28
C LYS A 225 -16.99 -10.59 -4.81
N SER A 226 -16.17 -11.36 -4.10
CA SER A 226 -15.90 -11.21 -2.67
C SER A 226 -14.57 -11.88 -2.32
N ILE A 227 -13.92 -11.36 -1.28
CA ILE A 227 -12.57 -11.78 -0.90
C ILE A 227 -12.62 -13.01 0.00
N ASN A 228 -11.88 -14.07 -0.37
CA ASN A 228 -11.74 -15.24 0.50
C ASN A 228 -10.60 -15.06 1.53
N ARG A 229 -10.94 -14.50 2.70
CA ARG A 229 -10.00 -14.26 3.81
C ARG A 229 -9.13 -15.47 4.17
N GLY A 230 -9.74 -16.65 4.27
CA GLY A 230 -9.05 -17.88 4.66
C GLY A 230 -7.96 -18.24 3.65
N SER A 231 -8.27 -18.12 2.35
CA SER A 231 -7.32 -18.44 1.29
C SER A 231 -6.13 -17.46 1.28
N TRP A 232 -6.39 -16.16 1.45
CA TRP A 232 -5.34 -15.16 1.57
C TRP A 232 -4.53 -15.26 2.87
N LYS A 233 -5.08 -15.83 3.95
CA LYS A 233 -4.33 -16.11 5.17
C LYS A 233 -3.35 -17.26 4.94
N ASN A 234 -3.76 -18.30 4.22
CA ASN A 234 -2.96 -19.49 3.98
C ASN A 234 -1.73 -19.25 3.08
N ILE A 235 -1.76 -18.24 2.18
CA ILE A 235 -0.59 -17.90 1.35
C ILE A 235 0.47 -17.07 2.10
N LEU A 236 0.12 -16.43 3.23
CA LEU A 236 1.03 -15.51 3.93
C LEU A 236 2.36 -16.15 4.38
N PRO A 237 2.40 -17.36 4.97
CA PRO A 237 3.67 -17.97 5.36
C PRO A 237 4.60 -18.17 4.18
N PHE A 238 4.05 -18.57 3.02
CA PHE A 238 4.81 -18.73 1.79
C PHE A 238 5.30 -17.38 1.23
N HIS A 239 4.46 -16.34 1.26
CA HIS A 239 4.87 -14.97 0.90
C HIS A 239 6.03 -14.46 1.78
N ILE A 240 5.91 -14.62 3.10
CA ILE A 240 6.95 -14.22 4.06
C ILE A 240 8.24 -14.98 3.80
N HIS A 241 8.15 -16.29 3.53
CA HIS A 241 9.30 -17.11 3.15
C HIS A 241 10.00 -16.57 1.89
N CYS A 242 9.24 -16.33 0.82
CA CYS A 242 9.76 -15.76 -0.42
C CYS A 242 10.45 -14.42 -0.16
N LYS A 243 9.76 -13.49 0.51
CA LYS A 243 10.29 -12.15 0.84
C LYS A 243 11.60 -12.24 1.63
N LYS A 244 11.64 -13.05 2.69
CA LYS A 244 12.84 -13.25 3.50
C LYS A 244 14.00 -13.78 2.67
N LYS A 245 13.74 -14.75 1.80
CA LYS A 245 14.80 -15.36 0.98
C LYS A 245 15.36 -14.38 -0.06
N TRP A 246 14.49 -13.61 -0.71
CA TRP A 246 14.91 -12.58 -1.67
C TRP A 246 15.66 -11.41 -1.01
N ILE A 247 15.31 -11.01 0.21
CA ILE A 247 16.08 -9.99 0.96
C ILE A 247 17.53 -10.42 1.18
N GLN A 248 17.76 -11.72 1.42
CA GLN A 248 19.10 -12.25 1.70
C GLN A 248 19.95 -12.41 0.44
N ASP A 249 19.31 -12.82 -0.66
CA ASP A 249 20.04 -13.32 -1.83
C ASP A 249 20.05 -12.33 -3.03
N ALA A 250 19.20 -11.30 -3.05
CA ALA A 250 19.12 -10.37 -4.18
C ALA A 250 20.43 -9.58 -4.36
N ALA A 251 21.15 -9.87 -5.45
CA ALA A 251 22.51 -9.37 -5.66
C ALA A 251 22.59 -8.12 -6.55
N ASP A 252 21.85 -8.09 -7.66
CA ASP A 252 21.89 -7.01 -8.65
C ASP A 252 20.60 -6.16 -8.64
N ASP A 253 20.60 -5.05 -9.37
CA ASP A 253 19.45 -4.14 -9.46
C ASP A 253 18.20 -4.83 -10.04
N ARG A 254 18.39 -5.86 -10.89
CA ARG A 254 17.28 -6.63 -11.49
C ARG A 254 16.59 -7.50 -10.46
N GLU A 255 17.37 -8.28 -9.70
CA GLU A 255 16.88 -9.09 -8.60
C GLU A 255 16.27 -8.21 -7.49
N ARG A 256 16.84 -7.04 -7.22
CA ARG A 256 16.25 -6.07 -6.28
C ARG A 256 14.90 -5.54 -6.79
N ALA A 257 14.74 -5.32 -8.08
CA ALA A 257 13.43 -4.95 -8.66
C ALA A 257 12.40 -6.08 -8.49
N LEU A 258 12.80 -7.35 -8.61
CA LEU A 258 11.95 -8.50 -8.32
C LEU A 258 11.58 -8.57 -6.83
N LEU A 259 12.48 -8.22 -5.92
CA LEU A 259 12.15 -8.04 -4.50
C LEU A 259 11.15 -6.89 -4.29
N GLY A 260 11.31 -5.77 -5.01
CA GLY A 260 10.35 -4.66 -5.02
C GLY A 260 8.94 -5.10 -5.45
N LEU A 261 8.85 -6.03 -6.42
CA LEU A 261 7.59 -6.65 -6.79
C LEU A 261 6.96 -7.48 -5.65
N ILE A 262 7.76 -8.24 -4.89
CA ILE A 262 7.25 -9.01 -3.74
C ILE A 262 6.65 -8.07 -2.68
N PHE A 263 7.30 -6.92 -2.44
CA PHE A 263 6.76 -5.87 -1.57
C PHE A 263 5.50 -5.22 -2.14
N MET A 264 5.48 -4.95 -3.45
CA MET A 264 4.28 -4.42 -4.13
C MET A 264 3.11 -5.38 -3.95
N LEU A 265 3.33 -6.68 -4.18
CA LEU A 265 2.33 -7.71 -3.98
C LEU A 265 1.84 -7.79 -2.53
N ASP A 266 2.74 -7.68 -1.54
CA ASP A 266 2.36 -7.59 -0.11
C ASP A 266 1.43 -6.39 0.15
N GLY A 267 1.81 -5.22 -0.38
CA GLY A 267 1.02 -4.00 -0.30
C GLY A 267 -0.40 -4.18 -0.82
N PHE A 268 -0.56 -4.76 -2.03
CA PHE A 268 -1.85 -5.01 -2.65
C PHE A 268 -2.67 -6.13 -1.99
N ILE A 269 -2.03 -7.16 -1.43
CA ILE A 269 -2.71 -8.18 -0.62
C ILE A 269 -3.28 -7.52 0.64
N GLN A 270 -2.52 -6.65 1.33
CA GLN A 270 -3.07 -5.90 2.46
C GLN A 270 -4.16 -4.90 2.02
N GLY A 271 -3.97 -4.22 0.88
CA GLY A 271 -4.98 -3.31 0.30
C GLY A 271 -6.33 -3.99 0.11
N THR A 272 -6.30 -5.26 -0.32
CA THR A 272 -7.50 -6.10 -0.46
C THR A 272 -8.18 -6.33 0.89
N ARG A 273 -7.42 -6.61 1.96
CA ARG A 273 -7.96 -6.75 3.32
C ARG A 273 -8.50 -5.43 3.89
N ILE A 274 -7.82 -4.31 3.62
CA ILE A 274 -8.23 -2.98 4.04
C ILE A 274 -9.62 -2.66 3.47
N ARG A 275 -9.84 -2.84 2.16
CA ARG A 275 -11.14 -2.59 1.53
C ARG A 275 -12.26 -3.39 2.18
N GLU A 276 -12.02 -4.69 2.37
CA GLU A 276 -13.04 -5.56 2.96
C GLU A 276 -13.39 -5.14 4.39
N ASN A 277 -12.38 -4.90 5.22
CA ASN A 277 -12.57 -4.46 6.59
C ASN A 277 -13.21 -3.06 6.66
N MET A 278 -12.91 -2.19 5.71
CA MET A 278 -13.54 -0.88 5.60
C MET A 278 -15.04 -1.01 5.36
N HIS A 279 -15.47 -1.87 4.43
CA HIS A 279 -16.90 -2.12 4.19
C HIS A 279 -17.62 -2.71 5.41
N ILE A 280 -16.96 -3.60 6.17
CA ILE A 280 -17.55 -4.14 7.41
C ILE A 280 -17.66 -3.05 8.47
N LEU A 281 -16.60 -2.27 8.68
CA LEU A 281 -16.58 -1.21 9.68
C LEU A 281 -17.55 -0.07 9.35
N ASP A 282 -17.75 0.24 8.07
CA ASP A 282 -18.72 1.21 7.59
C ASP A 282 -20.14 0.79 8.02
N ARG A 283 -20.53 -0.46 7.72
CA ARG A 283 -21.83 -1.03 8.15
C ARG A 283 -22.02 -1.02 9.66
N VAL A 284 -21.00 -1.43 10.42
CA VAL A 284 -21.06 -1.43 11.89
C VAL A 284 -21.19 -0.01 12.43
N THR A 285 -20.45 0.94 11.86
CA THR A 285 -20.47 2.34 12.26
C THR A 285 -21.84 2.97 11.96
N ASP A 286 -22.43 2.67 10.79
CA ASP A 286 -23.78 3.12 10.44
C ASP A 286 -24.84 2.58 11.40
N GLU A 287 -24.76 1.29 11.78
CA GLU A 287 -25.68 0.71 12.75
C GLU A 287 -25.55 1.38 14.13
N GLN A 288 -24.32 1.65 14.56
CA GLN A 288 -24.06 2.38 15.81
C GLN A 288 -24.63 3.80 15.75
N LEU A 289 -24.45 4.50 14.63
CA LEU A 289 -24.97 5.85 14.43
C LEU A 289 -26.51 5.86 14.50
N ARG A 290 -27.18 4.90 13.85
CA ARG A 290 -28.64 4.77 13.92
C ARG A 290 -29.15 4.50 15.33
N LYS A 291 -28.44 3.69 16.13
CA LYS A 291 -28.78 3.46 17.54
C LYS A 291 -28.65 4.73 18.37
N VAL A 292 -27.61 5.53 18.12
CA VAL A 292 -27.42 6.82 18.78
C VAL A 292 -28.54 7.79 18.44
N GLU A 293 -28.90 7.91 17.16
CA GLU A 293 -30.01 8.75 16.70
C GLU A 293 -31.33 8.34 17.35
N GLN A 294 -31.60 7.04 17.47
CA GLN A 294 -32.80 6.53 18.15
C GLN A 294 -32.81 6.88 19.64
N GLN A 295 -31.69 6.71 20.34
CA GLN A 295 -31.57 7.07 21.76
C GLN A 295 -31.73 8.57 22.00
N VAL A 296 -31.18 9.41 21.11
CA VAL A 296 -31.35 10.86 21.17
C VAL A 296 -32.82 11.22 20.97
N ALA A 297 -33.45 10.68 19.92
CA ALA A 297 -34.87 10.93 19.63
C ALA A 297 -35.80 10.46 20.77
N GLU A 298 -35.49 9.31 21.40
CA GLU A 298 -36.24 8.80 22.54
C GLU A 298 -36.07 9.69 23.77
N LYS A 299 -34.84 10.11 24.09
CA LYS A 299 -34.59 11.06 25.19
C LYS A 299 -35.28 12.39 24.97
N GLU A 300 -35.30 12.90 23.75
CA GLU A 300 -36.05 14.11 23.40
C GLU A 300 -37.56 13.93 23.57
N ARG A 301 -38.11 12.77 23.19
CA ARG A 301 -39.53 12.44 23.41
C ARG A 301 -39.86 12.37 24.89
N MET A 302 -39.03 11.71 25.70
CA MET A 302 -39.20 11.63 27.15
C MET A 302 -39.08 13.01 27.81
N ALA A 303 -38.14 13.85 27.39
CA ALA A 303 -37.99 15.22 27.90
C ALA A 303 -39.20 16.09 27.57
N LYS A 304 -39.78 15.94 26.37
CA LYS A 304 -41.03 16.62 25.99
C LYS A 304 -42.23 16.12 26.80
N ALA A 305 -42.32 14.81 27.05
CA ALA A 305 -43.38 14.22 27.87
C ALA A 305 -43.32 14.71 29.33
N ASN A 306 -42.12 14.70 29.94
CA ASN A 306 -41.93 15.17 31.32
C ASN A 306 -42.24 16.67 31.51
N THR A 307 -42.00 17.49 30.48
CA THR A 307 -42.35 18.93 30.53
C THR A 307 -43.87 19.14 30.58
N LEU A 308 -44.66 18.29 29.90
CA LEU A 308 -46.12 18.39 29.89
C LEU A 308 -46.74 17.94 31.22
N GLU A 309 -46.18 16.91 31.87
CA GLU A 309 -46.71 16.36 33.12
C GLU A 309 -46.44 17.28 34.33
N ASN A 310 -45.27 17.93 34.39
CA ASN A 310 -44.94 18.89 35.44
C ASN A 310 -45.57 20.28 35.25
N GLY A 311 -46.11 20.59 34.06
CA GLY A 311 -46.76 21.87 33.76
C GLY A 311 -48.20 21.99 34.24
N ALA A 312 -48.86 20.88 34.61
CA ALA A 312 -50.30 20.86 34.93
C ALA A 312 -50.64 21.24 36.39
N GLY A 313 -49.64 21.40 37.27
CA GLY A 313 -49.85 21.64 38.71
C GLY A 313 -49.83 23.11 39.17
N SER A 314 -49.49 24.07 38.32
CA SER A 314 -49.49 25.49 38.71
C SER A 314 -50.77 26.18 38.23
N LEU A 315 -51.71 26.30 39.15
CA LEU A 315 -52.96 27.03 39.00
C LEU A 315 -52.74 28.46 38.47
N ALA A 316 -53.23 28.68 37.25
CA ALA A 316 -54.03 29.82 36.83
C ALA A 316 -53.68 31.20 37.43
N THR A 317 -52.83 31.95 36.73
CA THR A 317 -53.09 33.36 36.46
C THR A 317 -53.26 33.56 34.95
N PRO A 318 -54.31 34.29 34.49
CA PRO A 318 -54.65 34.38 33.08
C PRO A 318 -53.56 35.12 32.28
N PRO A 319 -53.21 34.63 31.07
CA PRO A 319 -52.26 35.31 30.20
C PRO A 319 -52.91 36.59 29.66
N MET A 320 -52.43 37.74 30.11
CA MET A 320 -52.74 38.99 29.44
C MET A 320 -52.08 39.01 28.06
N LEU A 321 -52.87 39.45 27.08
CA LEU A 321 -52.60 39.56 25.65
C LEU A 321 -51.17 40.02 25.30
N PRO A 322 -50.48 39.39 24.33
CA PRO A 322 -49.34 40.02 23.67
C PRO A 322 -49.85 41.03 22.63
N SER A 323 -49.56 42.31 22.84
CA SER A 323 -49.79 43.36 21.85
C SER A 323 -48.95 43.12 20.59
N PRO A 324 -49.50 43.36 19.38
CA PRO A 324 -48.74 43.29 18.15
C PRO A 324 -47.95 44.60 17.98
N ALA A 325 -46.63 44.54 18.01
CA ALA A 325 -45.77 45.61 17.54
C ALA A 325 -44.90 45.09 16.39
N SER A 326 -45.42 45.31 15.19
CA SER A 326 -44.63 45.52 13.99
C SER A 326 -43.60 46.64 14.20
N MET A 327 -42.57 46.64 13.36
CA MET A 327 -41.64 47.74 12.96
C MET A 327 -40.18 47.24 13.06
N THR A 328 -39.62 46.68 11.98
CA THR A 328 -38.85 47.36 10.90
C THR A 328 -37.39 47.66 11.26
N SER A 329 -36.50 47.21 10.36
CA SER A 329 -35.20 47.82 10.01
C SER A 329 -34.06 47.66 11.04
N SER A 330 -32.79 47.62 10.70
CA SER A 330 -32.04 47.45 9.46
C SER A 330 -30.56 47.25 9.86
N ALA A 331 -29.79 46.63 8.95
CA ALA A 331 -28.43 46.96 8.56
C ALA A 331 -27.50 47.81 9.49
N ASN A 332 -26.29 47.26 9.67
CA ASN A 332 -24.97 47.93 9.61
C ASN A 332 -24.41 48.76 10.78
N SER A 333 -23.14 48.41 11.08
CA SER A 333 -21.99 49.31 11.29
C SER A 333 -21.65 49.83 12.70
N THR A 334 -20.47 49.37 13.18
CA THR A 334 -19.42 50.14 13.90
C THR A 334 -19.22 51.54 13.26
N PRO A 335 -18.74 52.64 13.93
CA PRO A 335 -17.71 52.64 14.98
C PRO A 335 -17.70 53.80 16.02
N ALA A 336 -16.74 53.69 16.96
CA ALA A 336 -15.92 54.72 17.66
C ALA A 336 -16.46 56.15 17.97
N GLY A 337 -16.25 56.60 19.22
CA GLY A 337 -15.79 57.97 19.49
C GLY A 337 -16.43 58.74 20.67
N LYS A 338 -15.67 58.83 21.77
CA LYS A 338 -15.20 60.08 22.41
C LYS A 338 -16.21 61.16 22.90
N ARG A 339 -16.17 61.37 24.23
CA ARG A 339 -16.06 62.64 25.00
C ARG A 339 -17.29 63.50 25.38
N THR A 340 -17.31 63.75 26.70
CA THR A 340 -17.53 65.02 27.48
C THR A 340 -18.91 65.69 27.58
N ASP A 341 -19.30 65.78 28.85
CA ASP A 341 -19.76 66.96 29.61
C ASP A 341 -21.25 67.31 29.73
N ASP A 342 -21.57 67.57 31.02
CA ASP A 342 -22.58 68.44 31.60
C ASP A 342 -24.06 68.09 31.48
N SER A 343 -24.59 67.49 32.56
CA SER A 343 -25.91 67.85 33.12
C SER A 343 -26.02 67.45 34.60
N GLU A 344 -26.44 68.42 35.40
CA GLU A 344 -26.69 68.44 36.85
C GLU A 344 -27.79 67.46 37.35
N PRO A 345 -27.91 67.27 38.68
CA PRO A 345 -28.56 66.12 39.29
C PRO A 345 -30.07 66.33 39.51
N GLN A 346 -30.86 65.32 39.15
CA GLN A 346 -32.23 65.18 39.66
C GLN A 346 -32.27 64.37 40.97
N PRO A 347 -33.11 64.76 41.94
CA PRO A 347 -33.19 64.13 43.24
C PRO A 347 -33.88 62.77 43.17
N ALA A 348 -33.38 61.88 44.03
CA ALA A 348 -33.76 60.49 44.18
C ALA A 348 -35.26 60.26 44.35
N GLU A 349 -35.88 59.66 43.33
CA GLU A 349 -37.09 58.86 43.51
C GLU A 349 -36.66 57.41 43.77
N LYS A 350 -37.11 56.87 44.91
CA LYS A 350 -36.76 55.53 45.41
C LYS A 350 -36.94 54.48 44.32
N ALA A 351 -35.83 54.08 43.71
CA ALA A 351 -35.78 52.90 42.87
C ALA A 351 -36.22 51.67 43.71
N PRO A 352 -37.10 50.81 43.18
CA PRO A 352 -37.43 49.55 43.82
C PRO A 352 -36.14 48.73 44.01
N PRO A 353 -36.05 47.92 45.09
CA PRO A 353 -34.85 47.15 45.38
C PRO A 353 -34.44 46.32 44.15
N PRO A 354 -33.14 46.24 43.83
CA PRO A 354 -32.66 45.43 42.72
C PRO A 354 -33.21 44.01 42.89
N PRO A 355 -33.76 43.39 41.83
CA PRO A 355 -34.19 42.00 41.91
C PRO A 355 -33.03 41.17 42.45
N PRO A 356 -33.29 40.20 43.36
CA PRO A 356 -32.24 39.34 43.90
C PRO A 356 -31.44 38.76 42.74
N PRO A 357 -30.10 38.65 42.84
CA PRO A 357 -29.27 38.13 41.77
C PRO A 357 -29.88 36.81 41.31
N HIS A 358 -30.32 36.78 40.04
CA HIS A 358 -30.84 35.57 39.43
C HIS A 358 -29.79 34.48 39.66
N GLN A 359 -30.09 33.55 40.57
CA GLN A 359 -29.28 32.35 40.72
C GLN A 359 -29.25 31.74 39.31
N PRO A 360 -28.06 31.58 38.69
CA PRO A 360 -27.99 30.99 37.36
C PRO A 360 -28.73 29.67 37.46
N ALA A 361 -29.76 29.51 36.62
CA ALA A 361 -30.59 28.32 36.60
C ALA A 361 -29.65 27.11 36.62
N PRO A 362 -29.89 26.12 37.50
CA PRO A 362 -29.00 24.98 37.65
C PRO A 362 -28.74 24.39 36.26
N HIS A 363 -27.49 24.54 35.80
CA HIS A 363 -27.08 24.10 34.48
C HIS A 363 -27.25 22.58 34.47
N MET A 364 -28.34 22.10 33.88
CA MET A 364 -28.53 20.68 33.69
C MET A 364 -27.39 20.18 32.80
N PRO A 365 -26.68 19.11 33.20
CA PRO A 365 -25.60 18.58 32.40
C PRO A 365 -26.14 18.16 31.03
N ASP A 366 -25.42 18.52 29.97
CA ASP A 366 -25.80 18.13 28.61
C ASP A 366 -26.07 16.63 28.53
N PRO A 367 -27.14 16.21 27.83
CA PRO A 367 -27.55 14.81 27.76
C PRO A 367 -26.41 13.96 27.19
N THR A 368 -25.65 13.32 28.08
CA THR A 368 -24.52 12.49 27.67
C THR A 368 -25.06 11.17 27.13
N VAL A 369 -24.83 10.91 25.84
CA VAL A 369 -25.10 9.61 25.22
C VAL A 369 -23.85 8.75 25.37
N ARG A 370 -23.96 7.64 26.10
CA ARG A 370 -22.87 6.67 26.24
C ARG A 370 -23.03 5.60 25.18
N ILE A 371 -22.07 5.55 24.25
CA ILE A 371 -22.01 4.50 23.23
C ILE A 371 -21.18 3.36 23.81
N GLY A 372 -21.80 2.18 23.99
CA GLY A 372 -21.06 0.97 24.30
C GLY A 372 -20.22 0.57 23.09
N LEU A 373 -18.89 0.57 23.23
CA LEU A 373 -17.99 0.03 22.22
C LEU A 373 -17.75 -1.45 22.52
N ASP A 374 -18.08 -2.30 21.55
CA ASP A 374 -17.72 -3.71 21.63
C ASP A 374 -16.19 -3.87 21.50
N TRP A 375 -15.60 -4.74 22.31
CA TRP A 375 -14.20 -5.09 22.22
C TRP A 375 -13.83 -5.64 20.83
N TYR A 376 -14.75 -6.37 20.21
CA TYR A 376 -14.57 -6.86 18.84
C TYR A 376 -14.40 -5.72 17.83
N ASP A 377 -15.20 -4.67 17.93
CA ASP A 377 -15.10 -3.49 17.05
C ASP A 377 -13.76 -2.78 17.22
N LEU A 378 -13.29 -2.63 18.46
CA LEU A 378 -12.00 -2.02 18.75
C LEU A 378 -10.85 -2.84 18.14
N ARG A 379 -10.92 -4.17 18.27
CA ARG A 379 -9.95 -5.09 17.66
C ARG A 379 -9.96 -4.99 16.13
N MET A 380 -11.13 -4.91 15.51
CA MET A 380 -11.28 -4.74 14.06
C MET A 380 -10.68 -3.41 13.58
N ARG A 381 -10.96 -2.30 14.27
CA ARG A 381 -10.38 -0.98 13.97
C ARG A 381 -8.85 -0.98 14.12
N LYS A 382 -8.33 -1.63 15.17
CA LYS A 382 -6.88 -1.79 15.35
C LYS A 382 -6.25 -2.60 14.23
N SER A 383 -6.85 -3.73 13.87
CA SER A 383 -6.39 -4.59 12.76
C SER A 383 -6.41 -3.85 11.42
N LEU A 384 -7.40 -2.99 11.17
CA LEU A 384 -7.45 -2.14 9.98
C LEU A 384 -6.27 -1.15 9.97
N THR A 385 -6.04 -0.45 11.07
CA THR A 385 -4.91 0.49 11.21
C THR A 385 -3.57 -0.21 10.97
N ASP A 386 -3.37 -1.40 11.53
CA ASP A 386 -2.15 -2.19 11.32
C ASP A 386 -1.98 -2.60 9.86
N SER A 387 -3.07 -2.98 9.18
CA SER A 387 -3.06 -3.30 7.76
C SER A 387 -2.68 -2.09 6.91
N VAL A 388 -3.20 -0.90 7.25
CA VAL A 388 -2.87 0.36 6.56
C VAL A 388 -1.40 0.70 6.71
N ILE A 389 -0.85 0.62 7.92
CA ILE A 389 0.57 0.89 8.19
C ILE A 389 1.44 -0.11 7.41
N HIS A 390 1.14 -1.41 7.50
CA HIS A 390 1.89 -2.44 6.79
C HIS A 390 1.83 -2.25 5.27
N SER A 391 0.65 -1.96 4.71
CA SER A 391 0.49 -1.72 3.27
C SER A 391 1.29 -0.51 2.81
N HIS A 392 1.29 0.57 3.59
CA HIS A 392 2.09 1.76 3.33
C HIS A 392 3.60 1.45 3.32
N ASP A 393 4.09 0.74 4.35
CA ASP A 393 5.51 0.43 4.47
C ASP A 393 5.96 -0.54 3.37
N ALA A 394 5.12 -1.51 3.01
CA ALA A 394 5.36 -2.41 1.89
C ALA A 394 5.42 -1.64 0.56
N MET A 395 4.49 -0.73 0.30
CA MET A 395 4.53 0.06 -0.95
C MET A 395 5.69 1.05 -1.00
N LYS A 396 6.08 1.62 0.14
CA LYS A 396 7.27 2.46 0.21
C LYS A 396 8.52 1.67 -0.18
N ALA A 397 8.71 0.49 0.42
CA ALA A 397 9.81 -0.41 0.07
C ALA A 397 9.74 -0.85 -1.40
N ALA A 398 8.54 -1.11 -1.92
CA ALA A 398 8.33 -1.45 -3.32
C ALA A 398 8.77 -0.32 -4.25
N GLN A 399 8.38 0.94 -3.98
CA GLN A 399 8.73 2.08 -4.83
C GLN A 399 10.23 2.41 -4.83
N GLU A 400 10.92 2.15 -3.72
CA GLU A 400 12.39 2.31 -3.62
C GLU A 400 13.14 1.27 -4.48
N LEU A 401 12.59 0.05 -4.59
CA LEU A 401 13.22 -1.08 -5.28
C LEU A 401 12.73 -1.29 -6.72
N LEU A 402 11.49 -0.89 -7.01
CA LEU A 402 10.80 -1.08 -8.28
C LEU A 402 10.09 0.22 -8.67
N SER A 403 10.69 0.93 -9.61
CA SER A 403 10.17 2.19 -10.17
C SER A 403 10.21 2.17 -11.69
N LEU A 404 9.50 3.08 -12.35
CA LEU A 404 9.50 3.20 -13.81
C LEU A 404 10.91 3.38 -14.41
N PRO A 405 11.82 4.20 -13.83
CA PRO A 405 13.20 4.28 -14.31
C PRO A 405 13.97 2.95 -14.20
N ILE A 406 13.75 2.18 -13.10
CA ILE A 406 14.36 0.86 -12.93
C ILE A 406 13.82 -0.10 -14.00
N LEU A 407 12.51 -0.10 -14.26
CA LEU A 407 11.93 -0.88 -15.36
C LEU A 407 12.53 -0.47 -16.71
N ALA A 408 12.59 0.82 -17.03
CA ALA A 408 13.14 1.29 -18.31
C ALA A 408 14.58 0.82 -18.55
N LYS A 409 15.40 0.83 -17.48
CA LYS A 409 16.82 0.44 -17.54
C LYS A 409 17.01 -1.08 -17.61
N HIS A 410 16.22 -1.84 -16.86
CA HIS A 410 16.50 -3.25 -16.58
C HIS A 410 15.49 -4.23 -17.16
N TYR A 411 14.30 -3.75 -17.52
CA TYR A 411 13.18 -4.50 -18.07
C TYR A 411 12.54 -3.71 -19.23
N PRO A 412 13.30 -3.30 -20.26
CA PRO A 412 12.83 -2.39 -21.30
C PRO A 412 11.58 -2.91 -22.05
N ARG A 413 11.44 -4.22 -22.26
CA ARG A 413 10.24 -4.78 -22.91
C ARG A 413 9.03 -4.63 -22.00
N THR A 414 9.16 -4.98 -20.73
CA THR A 414 8.10 -4.80 -19.73
C THR A 414 7.73 -3.33 -19.57
N PHE A 415 8.73 -2.44 -19.51
CA PHE A 415 8.54 -1.00 -19.45
C PHE A 415 7.73 -0.46 -20.65
N ALA A 416 8.09 -0.87 -21.87
CA ALA A 416 7.38 -0.45 -23.08
C ALA A 416 5.89 -0.84 -23.05
N ARG A 417 5.59 -2.07 -22.57
CA ARG A 417 4.21 -2.53 -22.36
C ARG A 417 3.43 -1.69 -21.35
N VAL A 418 4.11 -1.17 -20.33
CA VAL A 418 3.55 -0.29 -19.31
C VAL A 418 3.27 1.11 -19.85
N ILE A 419 4.24 1.76 -20.49
CA ILE A 419 4.09 3.16 -20.92
C ILE A 419 3.13 3.35 -22.10
N HIS A 420 2.94 2.32 -22.92
CA HIS A 420 2.07 2.36 -24.09
C HIS A 420 0.70 1.76 -23.84
N THR A 421 0.38 1.45 -22.58
CA THR A 421 -0.89 0.86 -22.19
C THR A 421 -2.05 1.84 -22.35
N THR A 422 -3.18 1.33 -22.83
CA THR A 422 -4.48 2.01 -22.79
C THR A 422 -5.39 1.46 -21.70
N LEU A 423 -4.87 0.56 -20.85
CA LEU A 423 -5.58 -0.01 -19.71
C LEU A 423 -5.67 1.00 -18.57
N SER A 424 -6.73 0.89 -17.80
CA SER A 424 -7.01 1.71 -16.63
C SER A 424 -7.20 0.87 -15.37
N ASP A 425 -7.32 1.56 -14.24
CA ASP A 425 -7.67 0.98 -12.95
C ASP A 425 -9.06 0.32 -12.96
N LYS A 426 -9.94 0.68 -13.90
CA LYS A 426 -11.28 0.09 -14.06
C LYS A 426 -11.27 -1.24 -14.81
N ASP A 427 -10.16 -1.58 -15.46
CA ASP A 427 -10.03 -2.78 -16.29
C ASP A 427 -9.53 -3.98 -15.48
N GLU A 428 -9.87 -4.09 -14.19
CA GLU A 428 -9.28 -5.08 -13.28
C GLU A 428 -9.44 -6.53 -13.71
N HIS A 429 -10.44 -6.86 -14.54
CA HIS A 429 -10.71 -8.20 -15.07
C HIS A 429 -9.95 -8.55 -16.37
N GLU A 430 -9.28 -7.57 -16.98
CA GLU A 430 -8.49 -7.75 -18.20
C GLU A 430 -7.13 -8.47 -18.03
N PRO A 431 -6.44 -8.48 -16.87
CA PRO A 431 -5.11 -9.09 -16.77
C PRO A 431 -5.08 -10.52 -17.33
N ASP A 432 -4.17 -10.75 -18.27
CA ASP A 432 -3.81 -12.08 -18.77
C ASP A 432 -2.31 -12.27 -18.53
N ILE A 433 -1.96 -13.04 -17.50
CA ILE A 433 -0.56 -13.18 -17.11
C ILE A 433 0.25 -13.98 -18.14
N GLU A 434 -0.40 -14.73 -19.04
CA GLU A 434 0.30 -15.45 -20.10
C GLU A 434 0.49 -14.62 -21.37
N ASP A 435 -0.16 -13.45 -21.49
CA ASP A 435 0.07 -12.56 -22.63
C ASP A 435 1.45 -11.89 -22.51
N GLU A 436 2.37 -12.31 -23.37
CA GLU A 436 3.76 -11.81 -23.42
C GLU A 436 3.90 -10.51 -24.21
N GLU A 437 2.92 -10.18 -25.03
CA GLU A 437 2.98 -9.08 -26.00
C GLU A 437 1.95 -8.00 -25.73
N GLY A 438 0.89 -8.35 -24.99
CA GLY A 438 -0.20 -7.45 -24.63
C GLY A 438 0.21 -6.24 -23.81
N GLU A 439 -0.69 -5.28 -23.76
CA GLU A 439 -0.58 -4.12 -22.88
C GLU A 439 -0.44 -4.54 -21.40
N LEU A 440 0.18 -3.69 -20.60
CA LEU A 440 0.36 -3.94 -19.17
C LEU A 440 0.03 -2.69 -18.36
N TYR A 441 -0.83 -2.80 -17.36
CA TYR A 441 -1.15 -1.67 -16.49
C TYR A 441 -0.18 -1.59 -15.30
N TRP A 442 0.26 -0.38 -14.95
CA TRP A 442 1.08 -0.14 -13.75
C TRP A 442 0.19 0.21 -12.55
N PRO A 443 0.08 -0.66 -11.54
CA PRO A 443 -0.81 -0.44 -10.42
C PRO A 443 -0.18 0.53 -9.39
N GLY A 444 -0.46 1.82 -9.56
CA GLY A 444 0.11 2.89 -8.71
C GLY A 444 -0.66 3.17 -7.41
N GLN A 445 -1.90 2.70 -7.29
CA GLN A 445 -2.79 3.04 -6.18
C GLN A 445 -3.27 1.78 -5.45
N LEU A 446 -3.03 1.71 -4.14
CA LEU A 446 -3.43 0.58 -3.28
C LEU A 446 -4.93 0.43 -3.07
N LEU A 447 -5.67 1.54 -3.19
CA LEU A 447 -7.11 1.55 -2.90
C LEU A 447 -7.90 0.79 -3.98
N VAL A 448 -7.39 0.74 -5.20
CA VAL A 448 -7.99 -0.04 -6.30
C VAL A 448 -7.46 -1.48 -6.26
N SER A 449 -8.23 -2.46 -6.73
CA SER A 449 -7.75 -3.84 -6.79
C SER A 449 -6.73 -3.95 -7.94
N GLY A 450 -5.47 -4.13 -7.55
CA GLY A 450 -4.35 -4.20 -8.48
C GLY A 450 -3.65 -5.56 -8.50
N VAL A 451 -4.12 -6.55 -7.74
CA VAL A 451 -3.39 -7.82 -7.57
C VAL A 451 -3.17 -8.54 -8.89
N GLY A 452 -4.20 -8.62 -9.75
CA GLY A 452 -4.08 -9.21 -11.08
C GLY A 452 -3.03 -8.50 -11.95
N TRP A 453 -2.99 -7.16 -11.90
CA TRP A 453 -1.99 -6.35 -12.60
C TRP A 453 -0.57 -6.53 -12.07
N VAL A 454 -0.38 -6.58 -10.75
CA VAL A 454 0.92 -6.87 -10.13
C VAL A 454 1.41 -8.26 -10.57
N CYS A 455 0.50 -9.24 -10.66
CA CYS A 455 0.86 -10.58 -11.12
C CYS A 455 1.28 -10.59 -12.60
N ALA A 456 0.55 -9.87 -13.48
CA ALA A 456 0.90 -9.74 -14.89
C ALA A 456 2.25 -9.03 -15.08
N LEU A 457 2.50 -7.96 -14.31
CA LEU A 457 3.77 -7.25 -14.29
C LEU A 457 4.90 -8.17 -13.85
N GLY A 458 4.67 -8.93 -12.77
CA GLY A 458 5.63 -9.90 -12.27
C GLY A 458 6.01 -10.97 -13.26
N LYS A 459 5.01 -11.56 -13.93
CA LYS A 459 5.22 -12.60 -14.94
C LYS A 459 5.98 -12.05 -16.14
N ALA A 460 5.70 -10.82 -16.59
CA ALA A 460 6.45 -10.16 -17.64
C ALA A 460 7.93 -9.93 -17.24
N MET A 461 8.16 -9.42 -16.03
CA MET A 461 9.51 -9.22 -15.50
C MET A 461 10.30 -10.54 -15.39
N ILE A 462 9.68 -11.61 -14.88
CA ILE A 462 10.31 -12.93 -14.76
C ILE A 462 10.64 -13.51 -16.14
N LYS A 463 9.75 -13.39 -17.13
CA LYS A 463 10.04 -13.88 -18.50
C LYS A 463 11.19 -13.10 -19.13
N GLU A 464 11.22 -11.78 -18.99
CA GLU A 464 12.27 -10.93 -19.54
C GLU A 464 13.63 -11.20 -18.89
N PHE A 465 13.69 -11.23 -17.55
CA PHE A 465 14.91 -11.51 -16.80
C PHE A 465 15.35 -12.97 -16.94
N GLY A 466 14.43 -13.92 -16.88
CA GLY A 466 14.72 -15.35 -16.98
C GLY A 466 15.27 -15.78 -18.35
N LYS A 467 14.98 -15.02 -19.41
CA LYS A 467 15.42 -15.32 -20.78
C LYS A 467 16.94 -15.44 -20.90
N GLU A 468 17.70 -14.59 -20.22
CA GLU A 468 19.17 -14.63 -20.29
C GLU A 468 19.78 -15.87 -19.62
N PHE A 469 19.03 -16.48 -18.70
CA PHE A 469 19.42 -17.71 -18.01
C PHE A 469 18.86 -18.96 -18.68
N GLY A 470 18.01 -18.85 -19.70
CA GLY A 470 17.30 -19.98 -20.29
C GLY A 470 16.20 -20.55 -19.38
N TYR A 471 15.55 -19.70 -18.58
CA TYR A 471 14.43 -20.09 -17.73
C TYR A 471 13.21 -20.49 -18.58
N ARG A 472 12.60 -21.63 -18.25
CA ARG A 472 11.49 -22.22 -19.02
C ARG A 472 10.14 -22.21 -18.29
N GLY A 473 10.06 -21.61 -17.10
CA GLY A 473 8.81 -21.59 -16.32
C GLY A 473 8.30 -23.00 -16.02
N ILE A 474 7.00 -23.21 -16.24
CA ILE A 474 6.31 -24.48 -15.97
C ILE A 474 6.89 -25.65 -16.78
N ASP A 475 7.45 -25.42 -17.96
CA ASP A 475 8.02 -26.47 -18.81
C ASP A 475 9.39 -26.95 -18.31
N GLY A 476 10.00 -26.21 -17.37
CA GLY A 476 11.29 -26.53 -16.78
C GLY A 476 11.22 -27.16 -15.38
N ILE A 477 10.03 -27.48 -14.87
CA ILE A 477 9.87 -27.95 -13.48
C ILE A 477 10.46 -29.34 -13.25
N VAL A 478 10.88 -29.59 -12.00
CA VAL A 478 11.13 -30.93 -11.50
C VAL A 478 9.79 -31.56 -11.13
N PRO A 479 9.37 -32.67 -11.77
CA PRO A 479 8.11 -33.33 -11.44
C PRO A 479 8.17 -33.89 -10.02
N LYS A 480 7.05 -33.81 -9.30
CA LYS A 480 6.89 -34.47 -8.01
C LYS A 480 6.78 -35.98 -8.27
N GLY A 481 7.67 -36.78 -7.67
CA GLY A 481 7.60 -38.23 -7.80
C GLY A 481 6.36 -38.81 -7.14
N ASP A 482 5.82 -39.91 -7.68
CA ASP A 482 4.58 -40.54 -7.20
C ASP A 482 4.67 -41.04 -5.74
N GLY A 483 5.89 -41.26 -5.23
CA GLY A 483 6.14 -41.67 -3.84
C GLY A 483 6.49 -40.54 -2.87
N ASP A 484 6.55 -39.29 -3.32
CA ASP A 484 7.02 -38.18 -2.49
C ASP A 484 5.88 -37.71 -1.57
N VAL A 485 5.86 -38.28 -0.36
CA VAL A 485 4.91 -37.94 0.72
C VAL A 485 4.88 -36.42 0.89
N THR A 486 3.68 -35.86 0.88
CA THR A 486 3.40 -34.42 0.80
C THR A 486 4.31 -33.56 1.68
N PHE A 487 5.02 -32.63 1.04
CA PHE A 487 5.79 -31.52 1.66
C PHE A 487 4.94 -30.60 2.58
N GLU A 488 3.63 -30.85 2.69
CA GLU A 488 2.71 -30.15 3.60
C GLU A 488 3.16 -30.29 5.07
N ASN A 489 3.90 -31.34 5.42
CA ASN A 489 4.42 -31.52 6.78
C ASN A 489 5.52 -30.51 7.19
N PHE A 490 6.21 -29.85 6.24
CA PHE A 490 7.21 -28.83 6.60
C PHE A 490 6.61 -27.45 6.92
N GLU A 491 5.36 -27.17 6.49
CA GLU A 491 4.65 -25.96 6.90
C GLU A 491 4.31 -25.97 8.41
N HIS A 492 4.25 -27.14 9.05
CA HIS A 492 4.10 -27.24 10.50
C HIS A 492 5.33 -26.76 11.29
N HIS A 493 6.55 -26.81 10.73
CA HIS A 493 7.75 -26.32 11.43
C HIS A 493 8.00 -24.82 11.30
N ALA A 494 7.28 -24.14 10.40
CA ALA A 494 7.32 -22.67 10.26
C ALA A 494 6.15 -21.97 10.96
N GLN A 495 5.30 -22.71 11.70
CA GLN A 495 4.41 -22.10 12.69
C GLN A 495 5.25 -21.51 13.81
N VAL A 496 5.78 -20.30 13.58
CA VAL A 496 6.01 -19.37 14.68
C VAL A 496 4.64 -19.25 15.35
N PRO A 497 4.50 -19.61 16.65
CA PRO A 497 3.23 -19.48 17.34
C PRO A 497 2.79 -18.02 17.20
N ASP A 498 1.70 -17.79 16.49
CA ASP A 498 1.10 -16.47 16.37
C ASP A 498 0.60 -16.10 17.76
N PRO A 499 1.25 -15.17 18.50
CA PRO A 499 0.88 -14.87 19.88
C PRO A 499 -0.52 -14.26 20.00
N MET A 500 -1.21 -14.04 18.87
CA MET A 500 -2.50 -13.37 18.74
C MET A 500 -3.71 -14.29 18.53
N CYS A 501 -3.49 -15.62 18.43
CA CYS A 501 -4.55 -16.62 18.20
C CYS A 501 -4.58 -17.74 19.26
N ALA A 502 -4.15 -17.50 20.50
CA ALA A 502 -4.49 -18.40 21.58
C ALA A 502 -6.01 -18.33 21.82
N PRO A 503 -6.74 -19.47 21.78
CA PRO A 503 -8.12 -19.48 22.24
C PRO A 503 -8.10 -19.15 23.72
N MET A 504 -8.68 -18.01 24.09
CA MET A 504 -9.00 -17.72 25.48
C MET A 504 -10.04 -18.77 25.89
N GLY A 505 -9.62 -19.73 26.70
CA GLY A 505 -10.51 -20.70 27.32
C GLY A 505 -11.56 -19.99 28.19
N PRO A 506 -12.71 -20.63 28.42
CA PRO A 506 -13.83 -20.07 29.15
C PRO A 506 -13.50 -19.67 30.59
#